data_AF-A0AAV4XB61-F1
#
_entry.id   AF-A0AAV4XB61-F1
#
_cell.length_a   1.000
_cell.length_b   1.000
_cell.length_c   1.000
_cell.angle_alpha   90.00
_cell.angle_beta   90.00
_cell.angle_gamma   90.00
#
_symmetry.space_group_name_H-M   'P 1'
#
loop_
_entity.id
_entity.type
_entity.pdbx_description
1 polymer ?
#
loop_
_entity_poly.entity_id
_entity_poly.type
_entity_poly.pdbx_seq_one_letter_code
_entity_poly.pdbx_strand_id
1 'polypeptide(L)'
;MTSAVLLFRDCALHNDVHPGVHHRELKKTWEKVSKTTKQSIDKLQNLVSADGRFRNMRDALHRCDPPCIPYLGLYLTDLSFIEEGTPNFTDEGLLNFSKMRMIAHVIREIRHFQQTPYKIDMSPKVTNYLLDPTRLMADEELLPNIFMSGAKAFLD
;
A
#
# COMPACT_ATOMS: atom_id res chain seq x y z
N MET A 1 1.84 10.76 -15.78
CA MET A 1 1.73 9.40 -15.18
C MET A 1 2.22 9.44 -13.73
N THR A 2 1.73 10.39 -12.93
CA THR A 2 2.38 10.79 -11.66
C THR A 2 1.45 10.64 -10.45
N SER A 3 0.28 10.02 -10.61
CA SER A 3 -0.73 9.91 -9.54
C SER A 3 -0.67 8.61 -8.73
N ALA A 4 0.22 7.67 -9.03
CA ALA A 4 0.18 6.36 -8.40
C ALA A 4 0.86 6.30 -7.01
N VAL A 5 1.80 7.21 -6.71
CA VAL A 5 2.72 7.03 -5.58
C VAL A 5 2.13 7.46 -4.24
N LEU A 6 1.25 8.47 -4.23
CA LEU A 6 0.55 8.90 -3.00
C LEU A 6 -0.59 7.95 -2.60
N LEU A 7 -1.10 7.14 -3.54
CA LEU A 7 -2.12 6.12 -3.26
C LEU A 7 -1.56 4.93 -2.46
N PHE A 8 -0.24 4.72 -2.40
CA PHE A 8 0.32 3.53 -1.77
C PHE A 8 0.24 3.54 -0.23
N ARG A 9 0.26 4.71 0.41
CA ARG A 9 0.11 4.80 1.87
C ARG A 9 -1.34 4.54 2.30
N ASP A 10 -2.31 4.95 1.49
CA ASP A 10 -3.72 4.66 1.74
C ASP A 10 -4.10 3.23 1.30
N CYS A 11 -3.62 2.73 0.16
CA CYS A 11 -3.95 1.37 -0.31
C CYS A 11 -3.33 0.24 0.54
N ALA A 12 -2.18 0.48 1.19
CA ALA A 12 -1.61 -0.48 2.13
C ALA A 12 -2.46 -0.63 3.40
N LEU A 13 -2.92 0.50 3.97
CA LEU A 13 -3.92 0.49 5.04
C LEU A 13 -5.27 -0.07 4.56
N HIS A 14 -5.57 0.05 3.27
CA HIS A 14 -6.80 -0.47 2.69
C HIS A 14 -6.81 -1.99 2.46
N ASN A 15 -5.66 -2.68 2.46
CA ASN A 15 -5.65 -4.14 2.38
C ASN A 15 -5.98 -4.84 3.71
N ASP A 16 -5.92 -4.11 4.84
CA ASP A 16 -6.57 -4.50 6.10
C ASP A 16 -8.07 -4.13 6.14
N VAL A 17 -8.55 -3.38 5.14
CA VAL A 17 -9.93 -2.95 5.02
C VAL A 17 -10.63 -3.81 3.98
N HIS A 18 -11.23 -4.90 4.45
CA HIS A 18 -12.16 -5.70 3.66
C HIS A 18 -13.10 -4.77 2.83
N PRO A 19 -13.19 -4.93 1.50
CA PRO A 19 -13.96 -4.05 0.62
C PRO A 19 -15.48 -4.06 0.88
N GLY A 20 -15.95 -4.94 1.77
CA GLY A 20 -17.35 -5.03 2.18
C GLY A 20 -17.78 -4.02 3.26
N VAL A 21 -16.85 -3.40 3.99
CA VAL A 21 -17.21 -2.61 5.19
C VAL A 21 -17.60 -1.17 4.82
N HIS A 22 -16.78 -0.42 4.10
CA HIS A 22 -17.12 0.99 3.76
C HIS A 22 -18.22 1.15 2.70
N HIS A 23 -18.36 0.22 1.75
CA HIS A 23 -19.46 0.27 0.78
C HIS A 23 -20.83 0.12 1.45
N ARG A 24 -20.90 -0.59 2.59
CA ARG A 24 -22.15 -0.80 3.33
C ARG A 24 -22.61 0.44 4.10
N GLU A 25 -21.69 1.29 4.52
CA GLU A 25 -21.97 2.37 5.47
C GLU A 25 -22.24 3.74 4.80
N LEU A 26 -21.65 4.01 3.62
CA LEU A 26 -21.81 5.29 2.88
C LEU A 26 -22.52 5.14 1.53
N LYS A 27 -23.60 4.35 1.49
CA LYS A 27 -24.33 4.03 0.25
C LYS A 27 -24.77 5.27 -0.54
N LYS A 28 -25.32 6.30 0.13
CA LYS A 28 -25.79 7.54 -0.52
C LYS A 28 -24.68 8.32 -1.22
N THR A 29 -23.50 8.38 -0.61
CA THR A 29 -22.32 9.02 -1.23
C THR A 29 -21.84 8.21 -2.43
N TRP A 30 -21.87 6.88 -2.31
CA TRP A 30 -21.46 6.00 -3.40
C TRP A 30 -22.39 6.06 -4.61
N GLU A 31 -23.69 6.29 -4.41
CA GLU A 31 -24.65 6.50 -5.50
C GLU A 31 -24.28 7.71 -6.37
N LYS A 32 -23.74 8.78 -5.76
CA LYS A 32 -23.36 10.02 -6.46
C LYS A 32 -22.07 9.91 -7.27
N VAL A 33 -21.26 8.86 -7.09
CA VAL A 33 -20.01 8.74 -7.85
C VAL A 33 -20.24 8.13 -9.23
N SER A 34 -19.56 8.70 -10.22
CA SER A 34 -19.65 8.30 -11.62
C SER A 34 -19.31 6.83 -11.84
N LYS A 35 -19.92 6.23 -12.87
CA LYS A 35 -19.63 4.85 -13.28
C LYS A 35 -18.16 4.66 -13.68
N THR A 36 -17.58 5.63 -14.38
CA THR A 36 -16.16 5.60 -14.80
C THR A 36 -15.20 5.57 -13.62
N THR A 37 -15.50 6.36 -12.58
CA THR A 37 -14.70 6.35 -11.34
C THR A 37 -14.82 5.02 -10.62
N LYS A 38 -16.03 4.45 -10.51
CA LYS A 38 -16.24 3.11 -9.91
C LYS A 38 -15.44 2.03 -10.63
N GLN A 39 -15.50 1.99 -11.96
CA GLN A 39 -14.71 1.06 -12.76
C GLN A 39 -13.19 1.23 -12.57
N SER A 40 -12.73 2.47 -12.37
CA SER A 40 -11.31 2.73 -12.11
C SER A 40 -10.89 2.19 -10.74
N ILE A 41 -11.76 2.32 -9.74
CA ILE A 41 -11.55 1.76 -8.40
C ILE A 41 -11.52 0.25 -8.44
N ASP A 42 -12.46 -0.41 -9.13
CA ASP A 42 -12.48 -1.87 -9.28
C ASP A 42 -11.17 -2.40 -9.90
N LYS A 43 -10.64 -1.69 -10.91
CA LYS A 43 -9.35 -2.02 -11.53
C LYS A 43 -8.19 -1.89 -10.56
N LEU A 44 -8.16 -0.82 -9.77
CA LEU A 44 -7.12 -0.61 -8.74
C LEU A 44 -7.21 -1.67 -7.65
N GLN A 45 -8.42 -2.03 -7.19
CA GLN A 45 -8.62 -3.11 -6.22
C GLN A 45 -8.10 -4.46 -6.73
N ASN A 46 -8.40 -4.81 -7.98
CA ASN A 46 -7.89 -6.03 -8.58
C ASN A 46 -6.36 -6.02 -8.72
N LEU A 47 -5.77 -4.87 -9.00
CA LEU A 47 -4.30 -4.71 -9.08
C LEU A 47 -3.63 -4.95 -7.72
N VAL A 48 -4.22 -4.46 -6.64
CA VAL A 48 -3.64 -4.52 -5.27
C VAL A 48 -4.16 -5.67 -4.41
N SER A 49 -4.99 -6.55 -4.98
CA SER A 49 -5.58 -7.70 -4.28
C SER A 49 -4.51 -8.57 -3.62
N ALA A 50 -4.80 -9.05 -2.40
CA ALA A 50 -3.97 -10.00 -1.67
C ALA A 50 -3.94 -11.41 -2.31
N ASP A 51 -4.80 -11.67 -3.31
CA ASP A 51 -4.88 -12.96 -3.98
C ASP A 51 -3.53 -13.42 -4.53
N GLY A 52 -3.23 -14.71 -4.29
CA GLY A 52 -1.97 -15.30 -4.71
C GLY A 52 -0.73 -14.63 -4.10
N ARG A 53 -0.85 -14.09 -2.88
CA ARG A 53 0.19 -13.29 -2.19
C ARG A 53 0.55 -12.03 -2.98
N PHE A 54 -0.48 -11.28 -3.39
CA PHE A 54 -0.34 -10.05 -4.17
C PHE A 54 0.28 -10.26 -5.55
N ARG A 55 -0.14 -11.31 -6.26
CA ARG A 55 0.45 -11.67 -7.57
C ARG A 55 0.40 -10.51 -8.57
N ASN A 56 -0.76 -9.88 -8.74
CA ASN A 56 -0.96 -8.81 -9.71
C ASN A 56 -0.07 -7.59 -9.40
N MET A 57 0.05 -7.22 -8.12
CA MET A 57 0.92 -6.14 -7.68
C MET A 57 2.39 -6.48 -7.94
N ARG A 58 2.82 -7.71 -7.63
CA ARG A 58 4.21 -8.16 -7.88
C ARG A 58 4.54 -8.13 -9.37
N ASP A 59 3.65 -8.63 -10.21
CA ASP A 59 3.82 -8.61 -11.67
C ASP A 59 3.90 -7.19 -12.22
N ALA A 60 3.11 -6.26 -11.68
CA ALA A 60 3.16 -4.86 -12.05
C ALA A 60 4.47 -4.19 -11.60
N LEU A 61 4.94 -4.47 -10.39
CA LEU A 61 6.21 -3.97 -9.87
C LEU A 61 7.40 -4.47 -10.70
N HIS A 62 7.43 -5.75 -11.09
CA HIS A 62 8.49 -6.31 -11.93
C HIS A 62 8.55 -5.70 -13.34
N ARG A 63 7.46 -5.13 -13.83
CA ARG A 63 7.39 -4.45 -15.14
C ARG A 63 7.61 -2.93 -15.03
N CYS A 64 7.79 -2.41 -13.82
CA CYS A 64 7.92 -0.99 -13.57
C CYS A 64 9.38 -0.61 -13.38
N ASP A 65 9.88 0.30 -14.22
CA ASP A 65 11.18 0.91 -13.99
C ASP A 65 11.09 2.00 -12.90
N PRO A 66 12.14 2.18 -12.06
CA PRO A 66 12.23 3.29 -11.12
C PRO A 66 12.17 4.67 -11.82
N PRO A 67 11.70 5.75 -11.15
CA PRO A 67 11.36 5.84 -9.72
C PRO A 67 9.99 5.25 -9.41
N CYS A 68 9.92 4.36 -8.42
CA CYS A 68 8.69 3.74 -7.93
C CYS A 68 8.82 3.50 -6.42
N ILE A 69 7.72 3.61 -5.66
CA ILE A 69 7.70 3.22 -4.24
C ILE A 69 6.90 1.92 -4.12
N PRO A 70 7.54 0.78 -3.86
CA PRO A 70 6.83 -0.48 -3.73
C PRO A 70 6.13 -0.61 -2.36
N TYR A 71 5.10 -1.45 -2.29
CA TYR A 71 4.50 -1.80 -1.00
C TYR A 71 5.46 -2.66 -0.17
N LEU A 72 6.01 -2.07 0.90
CA LEU A 72 7.04 -2.72 1.72
C LEU A 72 6.56 -4.02 2.39
N GLY A 73 5.26 -4.13 2.69
CA GLY A 73 4.66 -5.33 3.28
C GLY A 73 4.93 -6.60 2.48
N LEU A 74 4.98 -6.53 1.15
CA LEU A 74 5.30 -7.68 0.28
C LEU A 74 6.66 -8.30 0.62
N TYR A 75 7.67 -7.45 0.71
CA TYR A 75 9.04 -7.88 0.97
C TYR A 75 9.23 -8.29 2.43
N LEU A 76 8.56 -7.62 3.36
CA LEU A 76 8.59 -8.04 4.77
C LEU A 76 7.99 -9.43 4.94
N THR A 77 6.85 -9.70 4.29
CA THR A 77 6.26 -11.04 4.25
C THR A 77 7.23 -12.07 3.66
N ASP A 78 7.88 -11.77 2.54
CA ASP A 78 8.86 -12.69 1.93
C ASP A 78 10.06 -12.96 2.86
N LEU A 79 10.59 -11.92 3.52
CA LEU A 79 11.67 -12.05 4.48
C LEU A 79 11.26 -12.90 5.70
N SER A 80 10.06 -12.69 6.25
CA SER A 80 9.53 -13.52 7.33
C SER A 80 9.40 -14.99 6.90
N PHE A 81 8.88 -15.25 5.70
CA PHE A 81 8.78 -16.61 5.16
C PHE A 81 10.15 -17.29 5.01
N ILE A 82 11.17 -16.55 4.55
CA ILE A 82 12.54 -17.08 4.44
C ILE A 82 13.12 -17.36 5.82
N GLU A 83 12.88 -16.47 6.79
CA GLU A 83 13.41 -16.58 8.14
C GLU A 83 12.85 -17.80 8.87
N GLU A 84 11.54 -18.00 8.78
CA GLU A 84 10.83 -19.12 9.42
C GLU A 84 11.02 -20.45 8.68
N GLY A 85 11.11 -20.42 7.35
CA GLY A 85 11.15 -21.63 6.52
C GLY A 85 12.55 -22.21 6.30
N THR A 86 13.62 -21.47 6.58
CA THR A 86 15.00 -21.91 6.31
C THR A 86 15.91 -21.66 7.52
N PRO A 87 16.64 -22.68 8.05
CA PRO A 87 17.55 -22.49 9.16
C PRO A 87 18.80 -21.69 8.77
N ASN A 88 19.36 -20.95 9.73
CA ASN A 88 20.59 -20.16 9.53
C ASN A 88 21.83 -21.03 9.34
N PHE A 89 21.84 -22.23 9.91
CA PHE A 89 22.94 -23.18 9.81
C PHE A 89 22.43 -24.51 9.24
N THR A 90 23.30 -25.25 8.58
CA THR A 90 23.04 -26.63 8.17
C THR A 90 23.12 -27.56 9.38
N ASP A 91 22.71 -28.82 9.21
CA ASP A 91 22.76 -29.82 10.29
C ASP A 91 24.21 -30.10 10.77
N GLU A 92 25.20 -29.82 9.92
CA GLU A 92 26.63 -29.89 10.25
C GLU A 92 27.16 -28.62 10.94
N GLY A 93 26.31 -27.64 11.24
CA GLY A 93 26.68 -26.40 11.91
C GLY A 93 27.34 -25.35 10.99
N LEU A 94 27.29 -25.52 9.68
CA LEU A 94 27.84 -24.55 8.71
C LEU A 94 26.81 -23.47 8.36
N LEU A 95 27.25 -22.26 8.04
CA LEU A 95 26.35 -21.19 7.61
C LEU A 95 25.58 -21.59 6.33
N ASN A 96 24.26 -21.43 6.36
CA ASN A 96 23.41 -21.73 5.21
C ASN A 96 23.43 -20.57 4.19
N PHE A 97 24.38 -20.64 3.25
CA PHE A 97 24.48 -19.66 2.17
C PHE A 97 23.26 -19.63 1.24
N SER A 98 22.44 -20.68 1.21
CA SER A 98 21.20 -20.67 0.42
C SER A 98 20.23 -19.63 0.99
N LYS A 99 19.99 -19.67 2.31
CA LYS A 99 19.17 -18.66 3.02
C LYS A 99 19.71 -17.25 2.80
N MET A 100 21.03 -17.07 2.94
CA MET A 100 21.68 -15.77 2.75
C MET A 100 21.48 -15.23 1.35
N ARG A 101 21.53 -16.08 0.31
CA ARG A 101 21.26 -15.66 -1.07
C ARG A 101 19.80 -15.25 -1.28
N MET A 102 18.84 -15.95 -0.66
CA MET A 102 17.42 -15.60 -0.74
C MET A 102 17.14 -14.23 -0.12
N ILE A 103 17.63 -13.99 1.11
CA ILE A 103 17.51 -12.69 1.78
C ILE A 103 18.16 -11.59 0.94
N ALA A 104 19.39 -11.84 0.45
CA ALA A 104 20.10 -10.87 -0.37
C ALA A 104 19.38 -10.55 -1.69
N HIS A 105 18.63 -11.49 -2.26
CA HIS A 105 17.81 -11.24 -3.45
C HIS A 105 16.69 -10.24 -3.14
N VAL A 106 15.93 -10.46 -2.06
CA VAL A 106 14.86 -9.54 -1.63
C VAL A 106 15.40 -8.13 -1.36
N ILE A 107 16.54 -8.02 -0.65
CA ILE A 107 17.16 -6.73 -0.35
C ILE A 107 17.61 -6.01 -1.63
N ARG A 108 18.11 -6.73 -2.64
CA ARG A 108 18.53 -6.12 -3.91
C ARG A 108 17.34 -5.49 -4.65
N GLU A 109 16.18 -6.13 -4.65
CA GLU A 109 14.97 -5.58 -5.26
C GLU A 109 14.54 -4.28 -4.56
N ILE A 110 14.54 -4.26 -3.22
CA ILE A 110 14.24 -3.03 -2.46
C ILE A 110 15.22 -1.90 -2.84
N ARG A 111 16.51 -2.22 -2.93
CA ARG A 111 17.55 -1.25 -3.31
C ARG A 111 17.36 -0.74 -4.74
N HIS A 112 16.90 -1.56 -5.67
CA HIS A 112 16.67 -1.15 -7.06
C HIS A 112 15.71 0.05 -7.13
N PHE A 113 14.59 -0.01 -6.39
CA PHE A 113 13.61 1.08 -6.35
C PHE A 113 14.08 2.33 -5.58
N GLN A 114 15.08 2.20 -4.70
CA GLN A 114 15.66 3.32 -3.95
C GLN A 114 16.73 4.10 -4.71
N GLN A 115 17.27 3.55 -5.81
CA GLN A 115 18.40 4.14 -6.53
C GLN A 115 18.03 5.37 -7.38
N THR A 116 16.78 5.45 -7.84
CA THR A 116 16.35 6.53 -8.74
C THR A 116 15.46 7.51 -7.99
N PRO A 117 15.88 8.76 -7.79
CA PRO A 117 15.06 9.77 -7.13
C PRO A 117 13.92 10.25 -8.02
N TYR A 118 12.82 10.69 -7.40
CA TYR A 118 11.76 11.39 -8.11
C TYR A 118 12.23 12.79 -8.52
N LYS A 119 11.98 13.16 -9.78
CA LYS A 119 12.19 14.52 -10.30
C LYS A 119 10.92 15.36 -10.10
N ILE A 120 10.57 15.60 -8.83
CA ILE A 120 9.40 16.38 -8.43
C ILE A 120 9.89 17.58 -7.61
N ASP A 121 9.52 18.78 -8.03
CA ASP A 121 9.86 20.00 -7.29
C ASP A 121 8.99 20.13 -6.04
N MET A 122 9.63 20.44 -4.92
CA MET A 122 8.94 20.62 -3.65
C MET A 122 8.19 21.95 -3.64
N SER A 123 6.88 21.89 -3.36
CA SER A 123 6.06 23.08 -3.14
C SER A 123 5.84 23.28 -1.64
N PRO A 124 6.37 24.36 -1.03
CA PRO A 124 6.22 24.60 0.41
C PRO A 124 4.76 24.64 0.87
N LYS A 125 3.87 25.21 0.05
CA LYS A 125 2.44 25.27 0.35
C LYS A 125 1.81 23.87 0.43
N VAL A 126 2.13 22.99 -0.51
CA VAL A 126 1.62 21.62 -0.54
C VAL A 126 2.23 20.81 0.60
N THR A 127 3.54 20.93 0.82
CA THR A 127 4.20 20.21 1.91
C THR A 127 3.68 20.62 3.27
N ASN A 128 3.53 21.92 3.55
CA ASN A 128 2.98 22.41 4.82
C ASN A 128 1.55 21.92 5.02
N TYR A 129 0.74 21.87 3.96
CA TYR A 129 -0.61 21.34 4.03
C TYR A 129 -0.63 19.84 4.36
N LEU A 130 0.22 19.03 3.71
CA LEU A 130 0.27 17.57 3.90
C LEU A 130 0.88 17.15 5.23
N LEU A 131 1.80 17.95 5.80
CA LEU A 131 2.51 17.66 7.04
C LEU A 131 1.88 18.31 8.28
N ASP A 132 0.76 19.01 8.12
CA ASP A 132 0.06 19.67 9.23
C ASP A 132 -0.61 18.64 10.16
N PRO A 133 -0.09 18.44 11.39
CA PRO A 133 -0.62 17.43 12.29
C PRO A 133 -2.00 17.79 12.84
N THR A 134 -2.42 19.06 12.76
CA THR A 134 -3.76 19.48 13.21
C THR A 134 -4.89 18.91 12.34
N ARG A 135 -4.53 18.41 11.15
CA ARG A 135 -5.45 17.74 10.23
C ARG A 135 -5.58 16.24 10.49
N LEU A 136 -4.78 15.68 11.39
CA LEU A 136 -4.90 14.29 11.80
C LEU A 136 -6.00 14.19 12.86
N MET A 137 -7.02 13.38 12.57
CA MET A 137 -8.00 12.97 13.56
C MET A 137 -7.38 11.86 14.42
N ALA A 138 -7.60 11.87 15.74
CA ALA A 138 -7.12 10.81 16.61
C ALA A 138 -7.83 9.46 16.32
N ASP A 139 -7.10 8.35 16.40
CA ASP A 139 -7.59 7.01 16.01
C ASP A 139 -8.88 6.58 16.73
N GLU A 140 -9.09 7.02 17.98
CA GLU A 140 -10.30 6.71 18.75
C GLU A 140 -11.57 7.42 18.26
N GLU A 141 -11.45 8.52 17.51
CA GLU A 141 -12.58 9.30 17.00
C GLU A 141 -12.91 9.02 15.52
N LEU A 142 -12.07 8.26 14.81
CA LEU A 142 -12.10 8.11 13.35
C LEU A 142 -13.35 7.42 12.81
N LEU A 143 -13.73 6.24 13.34
CA LEU A 143 -14.83 5.48 12.77
C LEU A 143 -16.21 6.08 13.16
N PRO A 144 -16.53 6.35 14.44
CA PRO A 144 -17.89 6.80 14.79
C PRO A 144 -18.24 8.19 14.27
N ASN A 145 -17.30 9.16 14.33
CA ASN A 145 -17.61 10.56 14.05
C ASN A 145 -17.61 10.89 12.54
N ILE A 146 -16.77 10.23 11.73
CA ILE A 146 -16.77 10.42 10.27
C ILE A 146 -18.07 9.93 9.64
N PHE A 147 -18.59 8.77 10.06
CA PHE A 147 -19.87 8.25 9.55
C PHE A 147 -21.07 9.12 9.98
N MET A 148 -21.09 9.57 11.22
CA MET A 148 -22.21 10.37 11.75
C MET A 148 -22.23 11.80 11.18
N SER A 149 -21.06 12.42 10.98
CA SER A 149 -20.97 13.79 10.43
C SER A 149 -21.16 13.82 8.91
N GLY A 150 -20.57 12.85 8.18
CA GLY A 150 -20.67 12.77 6.72
C GLY A 150 -22.08 12.45 6.20
N ALA A 151 -22.89 11.69 6.96
CA ALA A 151 -24.29 11.44 6.59
C ALA A 151 -25.18 12.69 6.74
N LYS A 152 -24.80 13.61 7.64
CA LYS A 152 -25.58 14.82 7.96
C LYS A 152 -25.29 15.97 6.99
N ALA A 153 -24.03 16.13 6.56
CA ALA A 153 -23.60 17.20 5.66
C ALA A 153 -24.11 17.09 4.20
N PHE A 154 -24.75 15.99 3.83
CA PHE A 154 -25.31 15.76 2.48
C PHE A 154 -26.86 15.68 2.48
N LEU A 155 -27.50 15.94 3.62
CA LEU A 155 -28.96 15.94 3.79
C LEU A 155 -29.57 17.33 4.01
N ASP A 156 -28.74 18.38 4.03
CA ASP A 156 -29.14 19.78 3.91
C ASP A 156 -28.70 20.32 2.53
#